data_AF-A0A4P9Z902-F1
#
_entry.id   AF-A0A4P9Z902-F1
#
_cell.length_a   1.000
_cell.length_b   1.000
_cell.length_c   1.000
_cell.angle_alpha   90.00
_cell.angle_beta   90.00
_cell.angle_gamma   90.00
#
_symmetry.space_group_name_H-M   'P 1'
#
loop_
_entity.id
_entity.type
_entity.pdbx_description
1 polymer ?
#
loop_
_entity_poly.entity_id
_entity_poly.type
_entity_poly.pdbx_seq_one_letter_code
_entity_poly.pdbx_strand_id
1 'polypeptide(L)'
;MRQSTHNPFKVLLPKMAMDSPGVLTAILSCILLLQQLEDTSEATSVGTLAIIMLLRSYEEVYSEDFDKHRTHTYDAGQIVLTTCLQCAGHEAGSCPASDASASCLPEKSNIAYFLMRWYTYVNVIGALPSTKCREQYLRAYRSHGNHSAVDWWAGDIDLATHPQREIDYLLGFYMRMFPHLVDLAFLLDEAEAYLRNPGIDRFCLPQHIVVVALELKERLIRDNEAAEARRLLLDNTLRCTNKLFLCMGLLKLYQCVLLVPRGLPLVQGLVTQMAHILRDFIEPGSPVEICTICCNFCCGCDVEDA
;
A
#
# COMPACT_ATOMS: atom_id res chain seq x y z
N MET A 1 3.28 -2.16 -54.58
CA MET A 1 3.51 -1.35 -53.36
C MET A 1 2.27 -0.51 -53.08
N ARG A 2 1.41 -0.92 -52.14
CA ARG A 2 0.27 -0.09 -51.70
C ARG A 2 0.72 0.74 -50.50
N GLN A 3 0.70 2.06 -50.65
CA GLN A 3 0.86 3.02 -49.56
C GLN A 3 -0.39 2.96 -48.67
N SER A 4 -0.22 2.57 -47.41
CA SER A 4 -1.26 2.60 -46.38
C SER A 4 -1.33 4.04 -45.82
N THR A 5 -2.10 4.91 -46.49
CA THR A 5 -2.24 6.32 -46.11
C THR A 5 -3.51 6.54 -45.30
N HIS A 6 -3.43 6.30 -44.00
CA HIS A 6 -3.90 7.21 -42.95
C HIS A 6 -3.63 6.52 -41.62
N ASN A 7 -2.68 7.05 -40.85
CA ASN A 7 -2.43 6.56 -39.51
C ASN A 7 -3.73 6.72 -38.69
N PRO A 8 -4.36 5.61 -38.26
CA PRO A 8 -5.64 5.67 -37.56
C PRO A 8 -5.54 6.47 -36.26
N PHE A 9 -4.37 6.50 -35.61
CA PHE A 9 -4.13 7.32 -34.42
C PHE A 9 -4.17 8.83 -34.70
N LYS A 10 -3.90 9.26 -35.94
CA LYS A 10 -3.95 10.69 -36.31
C LYS A 10 -5.35 11.16 -36.71
N VAL A 11 -6.30 10.26 -36.99
CA VAL A 11 -7.62 10.61 -37.54
C VAL A 11 -8.76 10.12 -36.66
N LEU A 12 -8.70 8.87 -36.18
CA LEU A 12 -9.75 8.27 -35.35
C LEU A 12 -9.61 8.67 -33.88
N LEU A 13 -8.39 8.70 -33.36
CA LEU A 13 -8.15 9.01 -31.95
C LEU A 13 -8.64 10.43 -31.56
N PRO A 14 -8.37 11.50 -32.35
CA PRO A 14 -8.91 12.83 -32.04
C PRO A 14 -10.44 12.89 -32.15
N LYS A 15 -11.04 12.16 -33.11
CA LYS A 15 -12.51 12.07 -33.23
C LYS A 15 -13.13 11.37 -32.02
N MET A 16 -12.56 10.24 -31.59
CA MET A 16 -12.98 9.54 -30.39
C MET A 16 -12.83 10.40 -29.12
N ALA A 17 -11.79 11.23 -29.05
CA ALA A 17 -11.58 12.15 -27.94
C ALA A 17 -12.65 13.26 -27.88
N MET A 18 -13.13 13.74 -29.04
CA MET A 18 -14.23 14.70 -29.10
C MET A 18 -15.56 14.09 -28.61
N ASP A 19 -15.77 12.81 -28.90
CA ASP A 19 -17.02 12.11 -28.56
C ASP A 19 -16.99 11.46 -27.16
N SER A 20 -15.81 11.24 -26.59
CA SER A 20 -15.60 10.58 -25.30
C SER A 20 -14.63 11.36 -24.40
N PRO A 21 -15.14 12.05 -23.36
CA PRO A 21 -14.31 12.79 -22.41
C PRO A 21 -13.24 11.92 -21.72
N GLY A 22 -13.52 10.63 -21.50
CA GLY A 22 -12.54 9.69 -20.93
C GLY A 22 -11.35 9.44 -21.86
N VAL A 23 -11.60 9.27 -23.16
CA VAL A 23 -10.55 9.11 -24.17
C VAL A 23 -9.71 10.39 -24.30
N LEU A 24 -10.34 11.56 -24.27
CA LEU A 24 -9.63 12.84 -24.26
C LEU A 24 -8.71 12.98 -23.04
N THR A 25 -9.22 12.62 -21.86
CA THR A 25 -8.46 12.71 -20.59
C THR A 25 -7.26 11.77 -20.59
N ALA A 26 -7.41 10.54 -21.09
CA ALA A 26 -6.31 9.58 -21.22
C ALA A 26 -5.23 10.09 -22.20
N ILE A 27 -5.64 10.61 -23.37
CA ILE A 27 -4.71 11.15 -24.37
C ILE A 27 -3.95 12.35 -23.81
N LEU A 28 -4.64 13.29 -23.17
CA LEU A 28 -4.01 14.45 -22.54
C LEU A 28 -3.04 14.04 -21.43
N SER A 29 -3.41 13.05 -20.61
CA SER A 29 -2.54 12.53 -19.55
C SER A 29 -1.24 11.94 -20.14
N CYS A 30 -1.32 11.15 -21.22
CA CYS A 30 -0.13 10.61 -21.88
C CYS A 30 0.75 11.71 -22.49
N ILE A 31 0.16 12.73 -23.12
CA ILE A 31 0.91 13.85 -23.71
C ILE A 31 1.62 14.66 -22.62
N LEU A 32 0.90 14.98 -21.54
CA LEU A 32 1.45 15.72 -20.41
C LEU A 32 2.57 14.94 -19.73
N LEU A 33 2.42 13.62 -19.56
CA LEU A 33 3.47 12.78 -19.00
C LEU A 33 4.74 12.83 -19.84
N LEU A 34 4.63 12.70 -21.16
CA LEU A 34 5.80 12.77 -22.05
C LEU A 34 6.51 14.12 -21.93
N GLN A 35 5.75 15.23 -21.91
CA GLN A 35 6.31 16.57 -21.72
C GLN A 35 7.03 16.73 -20.38
N GLN A 36 6.44 16.21 -19.30
CA GLN A 36 7.03 16.30 -17.96
C GLN A 36 8.25 15.40 -17.79
N LEU A 37 8.29 14.24 -18.44
CA LEU A 37 9.46 13.36 -18.40
C LEU A 37 10.65 13.90 -19.22
N GLU A 38 10.40 14.73 -20.22
CA GLU A 38 11.45 15.44 -20.97
C GLU A 38 12.09 16.58 -20.16
N ASP A 39 11.35 17.18 -19.23
CA ASP A 39 11.84 18.22 -18.33
C ASP A 39 12.35 17.61 -17.01
N THR A 40 13.67 17.67 -16.79
CA THR A 40 14.31 17.14 -15.58
C THR A 40 13.78 17.73 -14.26
N SER A 41 13.21 18.94 -14.29
CA SER A 41 12.63 19.58 -13.10
C SER A 41 11.22 19.08 -12.79
N GLU A 42 10.48 18.64 -13.82
CA GLU A 42 9.12 18.12 -13.70
C GLU A 42 9.06 16.59 -13.62
N ALA A 43 10.11 15.88 -14.07
CA ALA A 43 10.14 14.42 -14.10
C ALA A 43 9.91 13.76 -12.72
N THR A 44 10.22 14.44 -11.62
CA THR A 44 9.95 13.99 -10.25
C THR A 44 8.90 14.83 -9.53
N SER A 45 8.09 15.60 -10.26
CA SER A 45 7.07 16.47 -9.66
C SER A 45 5.84 15.70 -9.18
N VAL A 46 5.08 16.34 -8.29
CA VAL A 46 3.80 15.83 -7.78
C VAL A 46 2.79 15.64 -8.92
N GLY A 47 2.85 16.50 -9.95
CA GLY A 47 2.00 16.38 -11.14
C GLY A 47 2.31 15.12 -11.94
N THR A 48 3.59 14.84 -12.13
CA THR A 48 4.06 13.61 -12.80
C THR A 48 3.64 12.36 -12.02
N LEU A 49 3.79 12.37 -10.69
CA LEU A 49 3.30 11.28 -9.84
C LEU A 49 1.78 11.07 -9.98
N ALA A 50 0.99 12.15 -10.03
CA ALA A 50 -0.46 12.06 -10.20
C ALA A 50 -0.84 11.38 -11.52
N ILE A 51 -0.19 11.76 -12.61
CA ILE A 51 -0.46 11.19 -13.94
C ILE A 51 -0.03 9.72 -14.00
N ILE A 52 1.14 9.37 -13.46
CA ILE A 52 1.59 7.97 -13.39
C ILE A 52 0.61 7.13 -12.57
N MET A 53 0.14 7.61 -11.42
CA MET A 53 -0.83 6.91 -10.59
C MET A 53 -2.18 6.73 -11.30
N LEU A 54 -2.66 7.74 -12.04
CA LEU A 54 -3.88 7.65 -12.85
C LEU A 54 -3.76 6.61 -13.96
N LEU A 55 -2.67 6.65 -14.74
CA LEU A 55 -2.43 5.70 -15.83
C LEU A 55 -2.28 4.28 -15.30
N ARG A 56 -1.58 4.10 -14.18
CA ARG A 56 -1.50 2.82 -13.46
C ARG A 56 -2.88 2.27 -13.14
N SER A 57 -3.77 3.07 -12.55
CA SER A 57 -5.13 2.63 -12.22
C SER A 57 -5.94 2.26 -13.46
N TYR A 58 -5.74 2.96 -14.57
CA TYR A 58 -6.37 2.60 -15.84
C TYR A 58 -5.85 1.25 -16.36
N GLU A 59 -4.53 1.03 -16.35
CA GLU A 59 -3.95 -0.24 -16.78
C GLU A 59 -4.37 -1.41 -15.90
N GLU A 60 -4.53 -1.21 -14.59
CA GLU A 60 -4.99 -2.26 -13.68
C GLU A 60 -6.41 -2.77 -14.03
N VAL A 61 -7.25 -1.92 -14.61
CA VAL A 61 -8.63 -2.27 -15.02
C VAL A 61 -8.69 -2.83 -16.44
N TYR A 62 -7.84 -2.33 -17.35
CA TYR A 62 -7.99 -2.59 -18.79
C TYR A 62 -6.85 -3.39 -19.44
N SER A 63 -5.73 -3.63 -18.74
CA SER A 63 -4.62 -4.39 -19.30
C SER A 63 -4.80 -5.89 -19.09
N GLU A 64 -4.72 -6.67 -20.17
CA GLU A 64 -4.55 -8.13 -20.10
C GLU A 64 -3.12 -8.52 -19.66
N ASP A 65 -2.18 -7.58 -19.75
CA ASP A 65 -0.80 -7.74 -19.36
C ASP A 65 -0.57 -7.07 -18.00
N PHE A 66 -0.58 -7.90 -16.96
CA PHE A 66 -0.34 -7.46 -15.59
C PHE A 66 1.05 -6.85 -15.41
N ASP A 67 2.03 -7.10 -16.29
CA ASP A 67 3.38 -6.53 -16.14
C ASP A 67 3.47 -5.04 -16.51
N LYS A 68 2.49 -4.51 -17.26
CA LYS A 68 2.47 -3.09 -17.68
C LYS A 68 2.26 -2.13 -16.51
N HIS A 69 1.24 -2.38 -15.68
CA HIS A 69 0.94 -1.52 -14.52
C HIS A 69 2.11 -1.47 -13.52
N ARG A 70 2.97 -2.50 -13.50
CA ARG A 70 4.16 -2.57 -12.64
C ARG A 70 5.24 -1.59 -13.06
N THR A 71 5.35 -1.25 -14.35
CA THR A 71 6.31 -0.24 -14.81
C THR A 71 5.96 1.13 -14.21
N HIS A 72 4.69 1.54 -14.32
CA HIS A 72 4.21 2.77 -13.67
C HIS A 72 4.30 2.72 -12.14
N THR A 73 4.13 1.52 -11.54
CA THR A 73 4.32 1.33 -10.10
C THR A 73 5.79 1.55 -9.68
N TYR A 74 6.74 1.09 -10.51
CA TYR A 74 8.17 1.31 -10.29
C TYR A 74 8.53 2.80 -10.40
N ASP A 75 8.07 3.47 -11.46
CA ASP A 75 8.36 4.88 -11.70
C ASP A 75 7.79 5.76 -10.59
N ALA A 76 6.54 5.53 -10.19
CA ALA A 76 5.93 6.20 -9.06
C ALA A 76 6.75 6.01 -7.76
N GLY A 77 7.28 4.81 -7.53
CA GLY A 77 8.14 4.52 -6.38
C GLY A 77 9.43 5.32 -6.35
N GLN A 78 10.05 5.54 -7.51
CA GLN A 78 11.25 6.37 -7.61
C GLN A 78 10.96 7.84 -7.29
N ILE A 79 9.82 8.36 -7.78
CA ILE A 79 9.39 9.74 -7.50
C ILE A 79 9.09 9.92 -6.01
N VAL A 80 8.34 9.00 -5.42
CA VAL A 80 8.00 8.96 -3.98
C VAL A 80 9.28 8.99 -3.14
N LEU A 81 10.22 8.08 -3.42
CA LEU A 81 11.49 8.00 -2.71
C LEU A 81 12.32 9.27 -2.86
N THR A 82 12.46 9.78 -4.09
CA THR A 82 13.22 11.02 -4.36
C THR A 82 12.63 12.19 -3.58
N THR A 83 11.29 12.28 -3.54
CA THR A 83 10.57 13.30 -2.78
C THR A 83 10.82 13.18 -1.28
N CYS A 84 10.86 11.96 -0.73
CA CYS A 84 11.19 11.73 0.68
C CYS A 84 12.63 12.16 0.99
N LEU A 85 13.59 11.77 0.15
CA LEU A 85 15.02 12.09 0.33
C LEU A 85 15.29 13.60 0.26
N GLN A 86 14.67 14.31 -0.69
CA GLN A 86 14.79 15.77 -0.80
C GLN A 86 14.29 16.50 0.44
N CYS A 87 13.29 15.94 1.13
CA CYS A 87 12.74 16.52 2.36
C CYS A 87 13.61 16.22 3.56
N ALA A 88 14.09 14.98 3.70
CA ALA A 88 15.02 14.61 4.77
C ALA A 88 16.37 15.38 4.68
N GLY A 89 16.85 15.67 3.47
CA GLY A 89 18.09 16.43 3.25
C GLY A 89 18.03 17.90 3.68
N HIS A 90 16.84 18.50 3.77
CA HIS A 90 16.68 19.89 4.25
C HIS A 90 16.84 20.01 5.78
N GLU A 91 16.61 18.94 6.53
CA GLU A 91 16.73 18.93 8.00
C GLU A 91 18.17 18.89 8.50
N ALA A 92 19.10 18.34 7.70
CA ALA A 92 20.51 18.24 8.07
C ALA A 92 21.30 19.54 7.86
N GLY A 93 20.71 20.58 7.24
CA GLY A 93 21.45 21.71 6.66
C GLY A 93 21.19 23.12 7.21
N SER A 94 20.28 23.35 8.17
CA SER A 94 19.93 24.74 8.56
C SER A 94 19.49 24.96 10.02
N CYS A 95 20.44 25.47 10.83
CA CYS A 95 20.30 26.48 11.90
C CYS A 95 19.64 26.15 13.27
N PRO A 96 19.97 26.92 14.35
CA PRO A 96 20.09 26.41 15.72
C PRO A 96 18.79 26.36 16.50
N ALA A 97 18.80 25.51 17.54
CA ALA A 97 17.72 25.20 18.45
C ALA A 97 17.20 26.41 19.25
N SER A 98 16.28 27.16 18.66
CA SER A 98 15.29 27.97 19.37
C SER A 98 14.15 28.24 18.39
N ASP A 99 12.95 27.80 18.73
CA ASP A 99 11.71 27.85 17.91
C ASP A 99 11.49 26.67 16.95
N ALA A 100 11.80 25.45 17.40
CA ALA A 100 11.30 24.21 16.80
C ALA A 100 9.79 24.03 17.08
N SER A 101 8.97 24.98 16.62
CA SER A 101 7.53 24.78 16.47
C SER A 101 7.28 24.00 15.19
N ALA A 102 6.93 22.72 15.33
CA ALA A 102 6.12 21.86 14.44
C ALA A 102 5.75 22.39 13.02
N SER A 103 6.74 22.75 12.20
CA SER A 103 6.50 23.36 10.88
C SER A 103 7.46 22.87 9.78
N CYS A 104 8.01 21.66 9.94
CA CYS A 104 8.70 20.94 8.88
C CYS A 104 7.80 19.99 8.07
N LEU A 105 6.49 19.95 8.35
CA LEU A 105 5.53 19.63 7.29
C LEU A 105 5.54 20.87 6.39
N PRO A 106 6.15 20.83 5.19
CA PRO A 106 5.87 21.92 4.26
C PRO A 106 4.34 21.90 4.10
N GLU A 107 3.73 23.03 3.75
CA GLU A 107 2.47 23.01 3.01
C GLU A 107 2.71 22.31 1.64
N LYS A 108 3.21 21.07 1.66
CA LYS A 108 3.10 20.12 0.58
C LYS A 108 1.61 20.05 0.35
N SER A 109 1.17 20.68 -0.74
CA SER A 109 -0.18 20.64 -1.27
C SER A 109 -0.85 19.33 -0.85
N ASN A 110 -2.05 19.39 -0.26
CA ASN A 110 -2.83 18.23 0.17
C ASN A 110 -2.80 17.06 -0.85
N ILE A 111 -2.62 17.40 -2.13
CA ILE A 111 -2.41 16.51 -3.26
C ILE A 111 -1.15 15.63 -3.11
N ALA A 112 0.02 16.20 -2.82
CA ALA A 112 1.26 15.45 -2.66
C ALA A 112 1.14 14.45 -1.51
N TYR A 113 0.60 14.90 -0.38
CA TYR A 113 0.36 14.07 0.78
C TYR A 113 -0.62 12.92 0.48
N PHE A 114 -1.71 13.20 -0.24
CA PHE A 114 -2.66 12.20 -0.71
C PHE A 114 -2.00 11.17 -1.64
N LEU A 115 -1.27 11.62 -2.66
CA LEU A 115 -0.67 10.75 -3.68
C LEU A 115 0.38 9.79 -3.09
N MET A 116 1.20 10.29 -2.16
CA MET A 116 2.20 9.48 -1.45
C MET A 116 1.54 8.35 -0.65
N ARG A 117 0.44 8.66 0.04
CA ARG A 117 -0.31 7.66 0.83
C ARG A 117 -1.08 6.70 -0.05
N TRP A 118 -1.69 7.19 -1.12
CA TRP A 118 -2.37 6.35 -2.08
C TRP A 118 -1.40 5.36 -2.74
N TYR A 119 -0.23 5.84 -3.19
CA TYR A 119 0.85 4.98 -3.67
C TYR A 119 1.22 3.92 -2.63
N THR A 120 1.51 4.37 -1.40
CA THR A 120 1.98 3.50 -0.32
C THR A 120 0.94 2.43 0.01
N TYR A 121 -0.33 2.82 0.16
CA TYR A 121 -1.47 1.93 0.39
C TYR A 121 -1.59 0.84 -0.67
N VAL A 122 -1.71 1.22 -1.95
CA VAL A 122 -1.93 0.24 -3.02
C VAL A 122 -0.74 -0.71 -3.13
N ASN A 123 0.48 -0.23 -2.85
CA ASN A 123 1.66 -1.08 -2.88
C ASN A 123 1.70 -2.11 -1.75
N VAL A 124 1.54 -1.68 -0.50
CA VAL A 124 1.62 -2.59 0.64
C VAL A 124 0.40 -3.48 0.74
N ILE A 125 -0.81 -2.91 0.64
CA ILE A 125 -2.04 -3.71 0.71
C ILE A 125 -2.17 -4.61 -0.51
N GLY A 126 -1.69 -4.20 -1.70
CA GLY A 126 -1.62 -5.07 -2.88
C GLY A 126 -0.57 -6.18 -2.77
N ALA A 127 0.53 -5.96 -2.04
CA ALA A 127 1.58 -6.96 -1.82
C ALA A 127 1.10 -8.15 -0.96
N LEU A 128 0.26 -7.90 0.06
CA LEU A 128 -0.17 -8.90 1.03
C LEU A 128 -0.99 -10.08 0.45
N PRO A 129 -2.00 -9.87 -0.42
CA PRO A 129 -2.73 -10.96 -1.06
C PRO A 129 -2.01 -11.50 -2.31
N SER A 130 -0.98 -10.80 -2.82
CA SER A 130 -0.30 -11.22 -4.04
C SER A 130 0.47 -12.53 -3.83
N THR A 131 0.27 -13.49 -4.73
CA THR A 131 0.99 -14.78 -4.76
C THR A 131 2.09 -14.81 -5.83
N LYS A 132 2.25 -13.72 -6.59
CA LYS A 132 3.23 -13.59 -7.67
C LYS A 132 3.83 -12.21 -7.70
N CYS A 133 5.16 -12.17 -7.84
CA CYS A 133 5.92 -10.96 -8.06
C CYS A 133 5.75 -9.88 -6.98
N ARG A 134 5.53 -10.28 -5.72
CA ARG A 134 5.38 -9.36 -4.59
C ARG A 134 6.62 -8.46 -4.41
N GLU A 135 7.79 -8.91 -4.85
CA GLU A 135 9.02 -8.11 -4.87
C GLU A 135 8.91 -6.81 -5.67
N GLN A 136 7.98 -6.74 -6.63
CA GLN A 136 7.79 -5.56 -7.49
C GLN A 136 7.03 -4.44 -6.76
N TYR A 137 6.09 -4.79 -5.87
CA TYR A 137 5.36 -3.83 -5.04
C TYR A 137 6.24 -3.20 -3.96
N LEU A 138 7.19 -3.99 -3.42
CA LEU A 138 8.00 -3.58 -2.28
C LEU A 138 9.39 -3.07 -2.65
N ARG A 139 9.69 -2.92 -3.94
CA ARG A 139 11.04 -2.58 -4.42
C ARG A 139 11.58 -1.26 -3.88
N ALA A 140 10.70 -0.25 -3.76
CA ALA A 140 11.05 1.04 -3.18
C ALA A 140 11.44 0.94 -1.68
N TYR A 141 10.91 -0.07 -0.98
CA TYR A 141 11.12 -0.31 0.44
C TYR A 141 12.35 -1.19 0.71
N ARG A 142 12.75 -2.08 -0.21
CA ARG A 142 13.94 -2.95 -0.06
C ARG A 142 15.28 -2.24 -0.22
N SER A 143 15.30 -1.16 -1.02
CA SER A 143 16.54 -0.60 -1.55
C SER A 143 17.17 0.45 -0.62
N HIS A 144 16.45 0.89 0.42
CA HIS A 144 16.86 1.99 1.29
C HIS A 144 16.56 1.62 2.75
N GLY A 145 17.59 1.24 3.52
CA GLY A 145 17.45 0.99 4.96
C GLY A 145 17.00 2.24 5.73
N ASN A 146 16.43 2.07 6.93
CA ASN A 146 15.96 3.08 7.92
C ASN A 146 15.18 4.33 7.43
N HIS A 147 14.98 4.51 6.13
CA HIS A 147 14.33 5.66 5.49
C HIS A 147 13.40 5.14 4.39
N SER A 148 12.48 4.25 4.77
CA SER A 148 11.42 3.87 3.86
C SER A 148 10.44 5.04 3.66
N ALA A 149 9.71 5.02 2.55
CA ALA A 149 8.62 5.97 2.33
C ALA A 149 7.62 6.00 3.50
N VAL A 150 7.49 4.89 4.24
CA VAL A 150 6.66 4.78 5.46
C VAL A 150 7.25 5.59 6.59
N ASP A 151 8.54 5.47 6.86
CA ASP A 151 9.21 6.17 7.96
C ASP A 151 9.07 7.69 7.81
N TRP A 152 9.06 8.18 6.58
CA TRP A 152 8.92 9.60 6.27
C TRP A 152 7.57 10.21 6.73
N TRP A 153 6.44 9.50 6.61
CA TRP A 153 5.14 10.03 7.05
C TRP A 153 4.59 9.39 8.34
N ALA A 154 5.09 8.21 8.72
CA ALA A 154 4.71 7.55 9.97
C ALA A 154 5.59 8.02 11.15
N GLY A 155 6.84 8.42 10.89
CA GLY A 155 7.79 8.85 11.92
C GLY A 155 7.63 10.30 12.39
N ASP A 156 7.07 11.17 11.55
CA ASP A 156 7.03 12.64 11.79
C ASP A 156 5.74 13.10 12.52
N ILE A 157 4.84 12.18 12.85
CA ILE A 157 3.64 12.53 13.62
C ILE A 157 3.98 12.31 15.09
N ASP A 158 4.24 13.40 15.80
CA ASP A 158 4.14 13.40 17.26
C ASP A 158 2.67 13.13 17.65
N LEU A 159 2.38 11.84 17.76
CA LEU A 159 1.07 11.29 18.09
C LEU A 159 0.65 11.65 19.51
N ALA A 160 1.59 12.13 20.35
CA ALA A 160 1.26 12.67 21.66
C ALA A 160 0.60 14.06 21.55
N THR A 161 0.98 14.87 20.55
CA THR A 161 0.40 16.20 20.33
C THR A 161 -0.75 16.20 19.31
N HIS A 162 -0.80 15.22 18.39
CA HIS A 162 -1.82 15.14 17.34
C HIS A 162 -2.51 13.77 17.26
N PRO A 163 -3.27 13.36 18.29
CA PRO A 163 -3.93 12.05 18.32
C PRO A 163 -4.89 11.84 17.14
N GLN A 164 -5.54 12.89 16.64
CA GLN A 164 -6.43 12.82 15.48
C GLN A 164 -5.74 12.32 14.19
N ARG A 165 -4.40 12.38 14.11
CA ARG A 165 -3.60 11.92 12.95
C ARG A 165 -3.08 10.49 13.08
N GLU A 166 -3.40 9.76 14.15
CA GLU A 166 -2.99 8.35 14.30
C GLU A 166 -3.78 7.43 13.35
N ILE A 167 -4.98 7.84 12.93
CA ILE A 167 -5.78 7.13 11.93
C ILE A 167 -5.62 7.85 10.61
N ASP A 168 -5.29 7.09 9.59
CA ASP A 168 -5.36 7.61 8.25
C ASP A 168 -6.77 7.38 7.70
N TYR A 169 -7.55 8.45 7.55
CA TYR A 169 -8.89 8.37 6.95
C TYR A 169 -8.87 7.89 5.50
N LEU A 170 -7.74 8.02 4.79
CA LEU A 170 -7.58 7.46 3.45
C LEU A 170 -7.35 5.95 3.49
N LEU A 171 -6.58 5.45 4.46
CA LEU A 171 -6.25 4.02 4.58
C LEU A 171 -7.33 3.24 5.36
N GLY A 172 -8.10 3.93 6.19
CA GLY A 172 -9.11 3.35 7.06
C GLY A 172 -8.54 2.66 8.31
N PHE A 173 -7.25 2.78 8.61
CA PHE A 173 -6.61 2.15 9.76
C PHE A 173 -5.46 2.99 10.37
N TYR A 174 -4.90 2.55 11.49
CA TYR A 174 -3.84 3.22 12.22
C TYR A 174 -2.55 3.27 11.41
N MET A 175 -1.92 4.44 11.32
CA MET A 175 -0.65 4.61 10.62
C MET A 175 0.45 3.70 11.18
N ARG A 176 0.40 3.40 12.49
CA ARG A 176 1.32 2.47 13.16
C ARG A 176 1.19 1.02 12.73
N MET A 177 0.06 0.63 12.14
CA MET A 177 -0.11 -0.71 11.57
C MET A 177 0.73 -0.87 10.29
N PHE A 178 1.02 0.23 9.60
CA PHE A 178 1.60 0.22 8.27
C PHE A 178 3.02 -0.38 8.21
N PRO A 179 3.97 -0.02 9.09
CA PRO A 179 5.28 -0.67 9.14
C PRO A 179 5.17 -2.18 9.35
N HIS A 180 4.25 -2.64 10.21
CA HIS A 180 4.05 -4.06 10.45
C HIS A 180 3.53 -4.81 9.22
N LEU A 181 2.67 -4.18 8.41
CA LEU A 181 2.20 -4.76 7.15
C LEU A 181 3.32 -4.84 6.10
N VAL A 182 4.26 -3.90 6.10
CA VAL A 182 5.46 -3.94 5.24
C VAL A 182 6.37 -5.08 5.67
N ASP A 183 6.68 -5.18 6.97
CA ASP A 183 7.47 -6.26 7.56
C ASP A 183 6.84 -7.63 7.22
N LEU A 184 5.52 -7.75 7.36
CA LEU A 184 4.77 -8.94 7.01
C LEU A 184 4.93 -9.28 5.52
N ALA A 185 4.81 -8.28 4.63
CA ALA A 185 4.95 -8.50 3.20
C ALA A 185 6.36 -8.98 2.82
N PHE A 186 7.41 -8.48 3.49
CA PHE A 186 8.77 -9.00 3.32
C PHE A 186 8.93 -10.42 3.84
N LEU A 187 8.36 -10.72 4.99
CA LEU A 187 8.44 -12.05 5.59
C LEU A 187 7.68 -13.10 4.75
N LEU A 188 6.56 -12.71 4.14
CA LEU A 188 5.84 -13.54 3.17
C LEU A 188 6.71 -13.86 1.96
N ASP A 189 7.47 -12.89 1.44
CA ASP A 189 8.41 -13.12 0.33
C ASP A 189 9.52 -14.08 0.69
N GLU A 190 10.07 -13.93 1.90
CA GLU A 190 11.13 -14.80 2.39
C GLU A 190 10.63 -16.25 2.59
N ALA A 191 9.47 -16.42 3.21
CA ALA A 191 8.84 -17.71 3.40
C ALA A 191 8.53 -18.40 2.06
N GLU A 192 7.97 -17.67 1.09
CA GLU A 192 7.72 -18.21 -0.24
C GLU A 192 9.00 -18.56 -1.00
N ALA A 193 10.01 -17.70 -0.96
CA ALA A 193 11.29 -17.95 -1.62
C ALA A 193 11.94 -19.23 -1.08
N TYR A 194 11.85 -19.46 0.24
CA TYR A 194 12.27 -20.72 0.85
C TYR A 194 11.47 -21.91 0.29
N LEU A 195 10.14 -21.83 0.28
CA LEU A 195 9.25 -22.91 -0.14
C LEU A 195 9.30 -23.26 -1.63
N ARG A 196 9.79 -22.35 -2.48
CA ARG A 196 9.99 -22.60 -3.92
C ARG A 196 11.18 -23.52 -4.22
N ASN A 197 12.09 -23.71 -3.27
CA ASN A 197 13.27 -24.55 -3.50
C ASN A 197 12.87 -26.03 -3.58
N PRO A 198 13.19 -26.73 -4.69
CA PRO A 198 12.85 -28.14 -4.84
C PRO A 198 13.60 -28.99 -3.81
N GLY A 199 12.89 -29.90 -3.15
CA GLY A 199 13.46 -30.85 -2.19
C GLY A 199 13.48 -30.38 -0.73
N ILE A 200 12.90 -29.22 -0.42
CA ILE A 200 12.73 -28.76 0.96
C ILE A 200 11.54 -29.44 1.65
N ASP A 201 11.75 -29.83 2.90
CA ASP A 201 10.67 -30.28 3.78
C ASP A 201 9.80 -29.08 4.19
N ARG A 202 8.55 -29.07 3.73
CA ARG A 202 7.57 -28.02 4.04
C ARG A 202 7.16 -27.98 5.50
N PHE A 203 7.49 -29.02 6.28
CA PHE A 203 7.27 -29.07 7.72
C PHE A 203 8.44 -28.49 8.52
N CYS A 204 9.55 -28.13 7.87
CA CYS A 204 10.74 -27.58 8.52
C CYS A 204 11.03 -26.17 8.00
N LEU A 205 10.41 -25.17 8.64
CA LEU A 205 10.75 -23.77 8.42
C LEU A 205 12.11 -23.44 9.06
N PRO A 206 12.91 -22.54 8.43
CA PRO A 206 14.12 -22.01 9.05
C PRO A 206 13.82 -21.32 10.37
N GLN A 207 14.69 -21.52 11.36
CA GLN A 207 14.53 -20.93 12.69
C GLN A 207 14.37 -19.41 12.64
N HIS A 208 15.11 -18.72 11.77
CA HIS A 208 15.05 -17.26 11.70
C HIS A 208 13.70 -16.76 11.17
N ILE A 209 13.08 -17.42 10.18
CA ILE A 209 11.73 -17.07 9.70
C ILE A 209 10.71 -17.22 10.84
N VAL A 210 10.80 -18.31 11.60
CA VAL A 210 9.90 -18.56 12.74
C VAL A 210 10.08 -17.50 13.83
N VAL A 211 11.32 -17.17 14.19
CA VAL A 211 11.62 -16.14 15.21
C VAL A 211 11.08 -14.78 14.78
N VAL A 212 11.39 -14.33 13.55
CA VAL A 212 10.93 -13.04 13.03
C VAL A 212 9.40 -13.00 12.95
N ALA A 213 8.75 -14.09 12.55
CA ALA A 213 7.28 -14.18 12.53
C ALA A 213 6.66 -14.02 13.92
N LEU A 214 7.23 -14.69 14.93
CA LEU A 214 6.72 -14.60 16.31
C LEU A 214 6.95 -13.21 16.90
N GLU A 215 8.10 -12.60 16.64
CA GLU A 215 8.38 -11.22 17.07
C GLU A 215 7.44 -10.21 16.39
N LEU A 216 7.22 -10.34 15.07
CA LEU A 216 6.29 -9.49 14.34
C LEU A 216 4.87 -9.64 14.86
N LYS A 217 4.42 -10.87 15.12
CA LYS A 217 3.12 -11.16 15.75
C LYS A 217 2.96 -10.41 17.07
N GLU A 218 3.97 -10.48 17.94
CA GLU A 218 3.93 -9.79 19.22
C GLU A 218 3.92 -8.27 19.08
N ARG A 219 4.73 -7.69 18.18
CA ARG A 219 4.72 -6.25 17.90
C ARG A 219 3.34 -5.79 17.40
N LEU A 220 2.76 -6.52 16.44
CA LEU A 220 1.45 -6.24 15.86
C LEU A 220 0.35 -6.20 16.92
N ILE A 221 0.32 -7.19 17.82
CA ILE A 221 -0.67 -7.27 18.91
C ILE A 221 -0.45 -6.14 19.92
N ARG A 222 0.79 -5.96 20.40
CA ARG A 222 1.11 -4.93 21.41
C ARG A 222 0.75 -3.53 20.93
N ASP A 223 1.08 -3.19 19.68
CA ASP A 223 0.82 -1.87 19.13
C ASP A 223 -0.68 -1.64 18.90
N ASN A 224 -1.43 -2.68 18.50
CA ASN A 224 -2.88 -2.60 18.39
C ASN A 224 -3.55 -2.39 19.75
N GLU A 225 -3.18 -3.20 20.76
CA GLU A 225 -3.71 -3.06 22.12
C GLU A 225 -3.40 -1.69 22.72
N ALA A 226 -2.17 -1.20 22.51
CA ALA A 226 -1.79 0.14 22.94
C ALA A 226 -2.60 1.23 22.23
N ALA A 227 -2.90 1.06 20.94
CA ALA A 227 -3.75 1.99 20.18
C ALA A 227 -5.22 1.95 20.63
N GLU A 228 -5.75 0.77 20.94
CA GLU A 228 -7.10 0.60 21.50
C GLU A 228 -7.22 1.21 22.90
N ALA A 229 -6.24 0.96 23.78
CA ALA A 229 -6.22 1.46 25.16
C ALA A 229 -6.19 3.00 25.23
N ARG A 230 -5.55 3.66 24.26
CA ARG A 230 -5.51 5.12 24.17
C ARG A 230 -6.87 5.75 23.83
N ARG A 231 -7.92 4.98 23.50
CA ARG A 231 -9.10 5.52 22.79
C ARG A 231 -10.47 4.96 23.16
N LEU A 232 -10.98 5.41 24.31
CA LEU A 232 -12.37 5.16 24.72
C LEU A 232 -13.44 5.91 23.89
N LEU A 233 -13.06 6.84 22.99
CA LEU A 233 -13.98 7.76 22.29
C LEU A 233 -13.96 7.62 20.75
N LEU A 234 -13.31 6.60 20.20
CA LEU A 234 -13.24 6.42 18.76
C LEU A 234 -14.55 5.89 18.18
N ASP A 235 -14.83 6.29 16.93
CA ASP A 235 -15.91 5.73 16.14
C ASP A 235 -15.80 4.19 16.02
N ASN A 236 -16.93 3.49 16.14
CA ASN A 236 -16.98 2.04 16.18
C ASN A 236 -16.48 1.42 14.87
N THR A 237 -16.74 2.07 13.74
CA THR A 237 -16.32 1.59 12.42
C THR A 237 -14.79 1.59 12.31
N LEU A 238 -14.11 2.62 12.80
CA LEU A 238 -12.65 2.70 12.79
C LEU A 238 -11.99 1.66 13.71
N ARG A 239 -12.63 1.30 14.83
CA ARG A 239 -12.15 0.20 15.68
C ARG A 239 -12.27 -1.13 14.95
N CYS A 240 -13.36 -1.31 14.24
CA CYS A 240 -13.64 -2.50 13.45
C CYS A 240 -12.66 -2.68 12.28
N THR A 241 -12.36 -1.61 11.53
CA THR A 241 -11.39 -1.67 10.43
C THR A 241 -9.99 -2.00 10.93
N ASN A 242 -9.53 -1.36 12.01
CA ASN A 242 -8.23 -1.67 12.61
C ASN A 242 -8.13 -3.14 13.04
N LYS A 243 -9.17 -3.62 13.70
CA LYS A 243 -9.25 -5.02 14.09
C LYS A 243 -9.26 -5.97 12.88
N LEU A 244 -9.89 -5.59 11.77
CA LEU A 244 -9.82 -6.36 10.53
C LEU A 244 -8.40 -6.46 9.97
N PHE A 245 -7.65 -5.35 9.91
CA PHE A 245 -6.27 -5.36 9.44
C PHE A 245 -5.34 -6.15 10.38
N LEU A 246 -5.54 -6.06 11.69
CA LEU A 246 -4.86 -6.92 12.66
C LEU A 246 -5.13 -8.41 12.36
N CYS A 247 -6.41 -8.79 12.25
CA CYS A 247 -6.80 -10.18 12.02
C CYS A 247 -6.26 -10.70 10.68
N MET A 248 -6.31 -9.89 9.62
CA MET A 248 -5.74 -10.23 8.32
C MET A 248 -4.22 -10.43 8.41
N GLY A 249 -3.51 -9.54 9.10
CA GLY A 249 -2.07 -9.67 9.31
C GLY A 249 -1.71 -10.96 10.05
N LEU A 250 -2.43 -11.28 11.13
CA LEU A 250 -2.27 -12.54 11.87
C LEU A 250 -2.61 -13.76 11.01
N LEU A 251 -3.68 -13.70 10.23
CA LEU A 251 -4.12 -14.77 9.34
C LEU A 251 -3.03 -15.11 8.32
N LYS A 252 -2.49 -14.10 7.63
CA LYS A 252 -1.38 -14.26 6.69
C LYS A 252 -0.11 -14.77 7.36
N LEU A 253 0.21 -14.27 8.55
CA LEU A 253 1.38 -14.75 9.30
C LEU A 253 1.24 -16.22 9.68
N TYR A 254 0.06 -16.65 10.15
CA TYR A 254 -0.17 -18.03 10.52
C TYR A 254 -0.16 -18.97 9.30
N GLN A 255 -0.91 -18.64 8.25
CA GLN A 255 -1.09 -19.58 7.15
C GLN A 255 0.02 -19.54 6.11
N CYS A 256 0.53 -18.35 5.79
CA CYS A 256 1.47 -18.19 4.69
C CYS A 256 2.93 -18.18 5.15
N VAL A 257 3.22 -17.74 6.38
CA VAL A 257 4.58 -17.75 6.93
C VAL A 257 4.80 -18.99 7.81
N LEU A 258 3.97 -19.17 8.84
CA LEU A 258 4.11 -20.25 9.82
C LEU A 258 3.47 -21.57 9.39
N LEU A 259 2.80 -21.59 8.23
CA LEU A 259 2.19 -22.79 7.64
C LEU A 259 1.19 -23.52 8.56
N VAL A 260 0.52 -22.76 9.43
CA VAL A 260 -0.54 -23.26 10.31
C VAL A 260 -1.71 -23.73 9.44
N PRO A 261 -2.16 -25.00 9.56
CA PRO A 261 -3.25 -25.52 8.77
C PRO A 261 -4.55 -24.71 8.94
N ARG A 262 -5.24 -24.49 7.82
CA ARG A 262 -6.47 -23.67 7.74
C ARG A 262 -7.58 -24.14 8.68
N GLY A 263 -7.80 -25.45 8.79
CA GLY A 263 -8.86 -26.01 9.63
C GLY A 263 -8.58 -25.97 11.14
N LEU A 264 -7.43 -25.44 11.58
CA LEU A 264 -7.17 -25.31 13.01
C LEU A 264 -8.06 -24.21 13.62
N PRO A 265 -8.54 -24.40 14.86
CA PRO A 265 -9.40 -23.43 15.56
C PRO A 265 -8.79 -22.03 15.67
N LEU A 266 -7.44 -21.95 15.73
CA LEU A 266 -6.73 -20.68 15.74
C LEU A 266 -7.01 -19.85 14.48
N VAL A 267 -6.96 -20.48 13.31
CA VAL A 267 -7.16 -19.83 12.01
C VAL A 267 -8.64 -19.55 11.80
N GLN A 268 -9.51 -20.57 11.97
CA GLN A 268 -10.96 -20.40 11.81
C GLN A 268 -11.56 -19.40 12.82
N GLY A 269 -10.97 -19.28 14.00
CA GLY A 269 -11.34 -18.25 14.99
C GLY A 269 -11.09 -16.83 14.47
N LEU A 270 -9.94 -16.59 13.82
CA LEU A 270 -9.65 -15.31 13.17
C LEU A 270 -10.60 -15.03 12.02
N VAL A 271 -10.82 -16.02 11.15
CA VAL A 271 -11.73 -15.90 10.00
C VAL A 271 -13.16 -15.60 10.46
N THR A 272 -13.65 -16.29 11.48
CA THR A 272 -14.99 -16.05 12.06
C THR A 272 -15.10 -14.64 12.62
N GLN A 273 -14.05 -14.17 13.30
CA GLN A 273 -14.01 -12.81 13.84
C GLN A 273 -14.01 -11.76 12.71
N MET A 274 -13.24 -11.98 11.65
CA MET A 274 -13.24 -11.09 10.48
C MET A 274 -14.61 -11.06 9.80
N ALA A 275 -15.23 -12.23 9.57
CA ALA A 275 -16.54 -12.34 8.95
C ALA A 275 -17.63 -11.62 9.76
N HIS A 276 -17.61 -11.76 11.09
CA HIS A 276 -18.51 -11.03 11.99
C HIS A 276 -18.32 -9.51 11.88
N ILE A 277 -17.07 -9.03 11.86
CA ILE A 277 -16.80 -7.59 11.73
C ILE A 277 -17.30 -7.07 10.37
N LEU A 278 -16.95 -7.75 9.28
CA LEU A 278 -17.34 -7.37 7.93
C LEU A 278 -18.86 -7.34 7.75
N ARG A 279 -19.58 -8.30 8.33
CA ARG A 279 -21.04 -8.41 8.21
C ARG A 279 -21.78 -7.42 9.10
N ASP A 280 -21.35 -7.26 10.34
CA ASP A 280 -22.17 -6.62 11.38
C ASP A 280 -21.76 -5.17 11.68
N PHE A 281 -20.56 -4.75 11.24
CA PHE A 281 -20.01 -3.42 11.57
C PHE A 281 -19.54 -2.59 10.36
N ILE A 282 -19.40 -3.21 9.19
CA ILE A 282 -19.04 -2.50 7.96
C ILE A 282 -20.31 -2.31 7.13
N GLU A 283 -20.69 -1.06 6.91
CA GLU A 283 -21.90 -0.73 6.16
C GLU A 283 -21.71 -1.05 4.66
N PRO A 284 -22.62 -1.82 4.03
CA PRO A 284 -22.56 -2.10 2.60
C PRO A 284 -22.66 -0.82 1.76
N GLY A 285 -21.82 -0.71 0.73
CA GLY A 285 -21.70 0.46 -0.13
C GLY A 285 -20.95 1.65 0.49
N SER A 286 -20.49 1.53 1.74
CA SER A 286 -19.70 2.59 2.38
C SER A 286 -18.26 2.62 1.83
N PRO A 287 -17.57 3.78 1.89
CA PRO A 287 -16.15 3.86 1.55
C PRO A 287 -15.27 2.89 2.37
N VAL A 288 -15.72 2.54 3.57
CA VAL A 288 -15.02 1.61 4.46
C VAL A 288 -15.05 0.18 3.92
N GLU A 289 -16.15 -0.24 3.29
CA GLU A 289 -16.24 -1.54 2.63
C GLU A 289 -15.12 -1.69 1.58
N ILE A 290 -14.92 -0.65 0.76
CA ILE A 290 -13.86 -0.62 -0.26
C ILE A 290 -12.47 -0.67 0.38
N CYS A 291 -12.23 0.09 1.46
CA CYS A 291 -10.95 0.07 2.17
C CYS A 291 -10.65 -1.30 2.80
N THR A 292 -11.67 -2.08 3.14
CA THR A 292 -11.51 -3.41 3.73
C THR A 292 -11.58 -4.55 2.73
N ILE A 293 -11.61 -4.27 1.42
CA ILE A 293 -11.75 -5.30 0.38
C ILE A 293 -10.66 -6.36 0.44
N CYS A 294 -9.41 -5.98 0.74
CA CYS A 294 -8.31 -6.94 0.91
C CYS A 294 -8.53 -7.85 2.12
N CYS A 295 -9.02 -7.30 3.24
CA CYS A 295 -9.36 -8.09 4.43
C CYS A 295 -10.50 -9.07 4.13
N ASN A 296 -11.54 -8.62 3.40
CA ASN A 296 -12.65 -9.46 2.98
C ASN A 296 -12.18 -10.60 2.07
N PHE A 297 -11.36 -10.28 1.05
CA PHE A 297 -10.79 -11.27 0.16
C PHE A 297 -9.97 -12.33 0.93
N CYS A 298 -9.05 -11.89 1.81
CA CYS A 298 -8.25 -12.81 2.61
C CYS A 298 -9.11 -13.68 3.53
N CYS A 299 -10.13 -13.09 4.18
CA CYS A 299 -11.07 -13.85 4.99
C CYS A 299 -11.77 -14.92 4.15
N GLY A 300 -12.34 -14.55 3.00
CA GLY A 300 -13.07 -15.46 2.12
C GLY A 300 -12.23 -16.61 1.55
N CYS A 301 -10.93 -16.38 1.29
CA CYS A 301 -10.02 -17.46 0.89
C CYS A 301 -9.89 -18.58 1.94
N ASP A 302 -10.12 -18.25 3.21
CA ASP A 302 -9.80 -19.10 4.35
C ASP A 302 -11.02 -19.58 5.16
N VAL A 303 -12.24 -19.16 4.81
CA VAL A 303 -13.53 -19.68 5.36
C VAL A 303 -13.75 -21.12 4.94
N GLU A 304 -13.71 -22.09 5.86
CA GLU A 304 -14.15 -23.44 5.54
C GLU A 304 -15.69 -23.54 5.58
N ASP A 305 -16.27 -24.25 4.62
CA ASP A 305 -17.70 -24.59 4.65
C ASP A 305 -17.94 -25.46 5.89
N ALA A 306 -18.81 -24.99 6.79
CA ALA A 306 -19.21 -25.71 8.00
C ALA A 306 -20.16 -26.88 7.68
#